data_AF-A0A814F4A2-F1
#
_entry.id   AF-A0A814F4A2-F1
#
_cell.length_a   1.000
_cell.length_b   1.000
_cell.length_c   1.000
_cell.angle_alpha   90.00
_cell.angle_beta   90.00
_cell.angle_gamma   90.00
#
_symmetry.space_group_name_H-M   'P 1'
#
loop_
_entity.id
_entity.type
_entity.pdbx_description
1 polymer ?
#
loop_
_entity_poly.entity_id
_entity_poly.type
_entity_poly.pdbx_seq_one_letter_code
_entity_poly.pdbx_strand_id
1 'polypeptide(L)'
;MASRGGTSRPVGTDGTDYMHREKVASQYAISAETKKFVRYSIWMHLMMSFIIIVQIIFYFSNKYLSAHVEFPEVPKPNLWEYIWLLSLIPAAAGYMSLNRSRTSLLKFYYIGTVVLGLGPILSTMLFNASDLLEYAQTKQTSNSFHNFPVIVFWYMYLFIVVQIHAFGIYFARILLKVWSKDNKKRK
;
A
#
# COMPACT_ATOMS: atom_id res chain seq x y z
N MET A 1 -5.83 14.17 31.44
CA MET A 1 -5.65 13.83 32.87
C MET A 1 -4.68 12.67 32.96
N ALA A 2 -3.49 12.92 33.49
CA ALA A 2 -2.52 11.92 33.90
C ALA A 2 -2.91 11.39 35.30
N SER A 3 -2.87 10.06 35.45
CA SER A 3 -3.07 9.25 36.67
C SER A 3 -4.16 9.70 37.66
N ARG A 4 -5.34 9.07 37.60
CA ARG A 4 -6.29 9.01 38.73
C ARG A 4 -6.08 7.68 39.44
N GLY A 5 -5.33 7.71 40.54
CA GLY A 5 -4.98 6.55 41.36
C GLY A 5 -3.68 6.88 42.08
N GLY A 6 -3.79 7.66 43.16
CA GLY A 6 -2.66 8.21 43.88
C GLY A 6 -1.79 7.13 44.50
N THR A 7 -0.59 6.98 43.96
CA THR A 7 0.71 6.82 44.64
C THR A 7 1.76 7.04 43.56
N SER A 8 2.68 7.96 43.78
CA SER A 8 3.76 8.35 42.85
C SER A 8 3.34 9.30 41.72
N ARG A 9 3.03 10.56 42.08
CA ARG A 9 3.45 11.66 41.20
C ARG A 9 4.97 11.56 41.07
N PRO A 10 5.58 11.69 39.87
CA PRO A 10 7.03 11.81 39.82
C PRO A 10 7.39 13.03 40.67
N VAL A 11 8.07 12.78 41.79
CA VAL A 11 8.81 13.81 42.51
C VAL A 11 9.76 14.43 41.47
N GLY A 12 10.03 15.74 41.55
CA GLY A 12 10.78 16.46 40.52
C GLY A 12 12.02 15.73 40.02
N THR A 13 12.46 16.05 38.80
CA THR A 13 13.56 15.40 38.05
C THR A 13 14.83 15.20 38.88
N ASP A 14 14.91 14.11 39.64
CA ASP A 14 16.10 13.58 40.31
C ASP A 14 16.95 12.72 39.34
N GLY A 15 16.49 12.61 38.09
CA GLY A 15 17.14 11.84 37.04
C GLY A 15 16.91 10.34 37.14
N THR A 16 16.22 9.83 38.16
CA THR A 16 16.00 8.38 38.35
C THR A 16 15.02 7.78 37.34
N ASP A 17 14.23 8.62 36.66
CA ASP A 17 13.26 8.22 35.65
C ASP A 17 13.83 8.16 34.22
N TYR A 18 15.14 8.34 34.03
CA TYR A 18 15.80 8.41 32.73
C TYR A 18 15.50 7.20 31.83
N MET A 19 15.59 5.98 32.37
CA MET A 19 15.30 4.74 31.63
C MET A 19 13.86 4.69 31.11
N HIS A 20 12.90 5.21 31.89
CA HIS A 20 11.51 5.27 31.48
C HIS A 20 11.32 6.31 30.36
N ARG A 21 11.91 7.51 30.50
CA ARG A 21 11.84 8.57 29.49
C ARG A 21 12.46 8.14 28.16
N GLU A 22 13.61 7.49 28.20
CA GLU A 22 14.31 7.00 27.01
C GLU A 22 13.49 5.92 26.27
N LYS A 23 12.86 5.00 27.01
CA LYS A 23 11.96 3.99 26.44
C LYS A 23 10.70 4.59 25.83
N VAL A 24 10.17 5.68 26.38
CA VAL A 24 9.00 6.38 25.83
C VAL A 24 9.40 7.18 24.58
N ALA A 25 10.52 7.91 24.64
CA ALA A 25 11.05 8.67 23.50
C ALA A 25 11.36 7.77 22.29
N SER A 26 12.00 6.62 22.51
CA SER A 26 12.28 5.64 21.45
C SER A 26 11.01 5.07 20.80
N GLN A 27 9.93 4.85 21.56
CA GLN A 27 8.64 4.41 21.01
C GLN A 27 8.00 5.47 20.11
N TYR A 28 8.06 6.74 20.51
CA TYR A 28 7.56 7.84 19.67
C TYR A 28 8.42 8.06 18.42
N ALA A 29 9.74 7.92 18.54
CA ALA A 29 10.66 8.01 17.40
C ALA A 29 10.36 6.92 16.37
N ILE A 30 10.28 5.65 16.79
CA ILE A 30 9.93 4.52 15.92
C ILE A 30 8.55 4.72 15.30
N SER A 31 7.55 5.19 16.07
CA SER A 31 6.22 5.46 15.53
C SER A 31 6.24 6.58 14.49
N ALA A 32 6.99 7.66 14.71
CA ALA A 32 7.05 8.80 13.79
C ALA A 32 7.72 8.38 12.47
N GLU A 33 8.83 7.68 12.55
CA GLU A 33 9.57 7.17 11.40
C GLU A 33 8.74 6.15 10.61
N THR A 34 8.14 5.17 11.29
CA THR A 34 7.32 4.15 10.62
C THR A 34 6.07 4.75 9.96
N LYS A 35 5.45 5.79 10.57
CA LYS A 35 4.33 6.52 9.93
C LYS A 35 4.73 7.15 8.61
N LYS A 36 5.95 7.70 8.50
CA LYS A 36 6.49 8.27 7.26
C LYS A 36 6.57 7.20 6.17
N PHE A 37 7.09 6.01 6.50
CA PHE A 37 7.20 4.92 5.55
C PHE A 37 5.84 4.35 5.11
N VAL A 38 4.88 4.18 6.03
CA VAL A 38 3.50 3.80 5.65
C VAL A 38 2.88 4.85 4.72
N ARG A 39 3.09 6.14 4.99
CA ARG A 39 2.62 7.23 4.13
C ARG A 39 3.25 7.15 2.74
N TYR A 40 4.54 6.88 2.64
CA TYR A 40 5.21 6.70 1.36
C TYR A 40 4.69 5.50 0.58
N SER A 41 4.48 4.35 1.23
CA SER A 41 3.87 3.18 0.57
C SER A 41 2.47 3.51 0.04
N ILE A 42 1.67 4.28 0.77
CA ILE A 42 0.35 4.74 0.30
C ILE A 42 0.48 5.67 -0.91
N TRP A 43 1.38 6.66 -0.88
CA TRP A 43 1.58 7.55 -2.02
C TRP A 43 2.07 6.80 -3.26
N MET A 44 3.01 5.88 -3.12
CA MET A 44 3.49 5.06 -4.22
C MET A 44 2.36 4.19 -4.78
N HIS A 45 1.53 3.60 -3.91
CA HIS A 45 0.35 2.85 -4.36
C HIS A 45 -0.62 3.74 -5.15
N LEU A 46 -0.90 4.97 -4.68
CA LEU A 46 -1.74 5.93 -5.39
C LEU A 46 -1.16 6.30 -6.76
N MET A 47 0.15 6.48 -6.88
CA MET A 47 0.82 6.74 -8.15
C MET A 47 0.64 5.55 -9.12
N MET A 48 0.84 4.32 -8.64
CA MET A 48 0.63 3.13 -9.48
C MET A 48 -0.84 2.97 -9.89
N SER A 49 -1.78 3.25 -9.00
CA SER A 49 -3.22 3.24 -9.31
C SER A 49 -3.61 4.34 -10.30
N PHE A 50 -2.99 5.50 -10.23
CA PHE A 50 -3.23 6.58 -11.19
C PHE A 50 -2.89 6.16 -12.63
N ILE A 51 -1.79 5.41 -12.83
CA ILE A 51 -1.42 4.87 -14.15
C ILE A 51 -2.55 4.00 -14.73
N ILE A 52 -3.09 3.08 -13.92
CA ILE A 52 -4.21 2.20 -14.33
C ILE A 52 -5.48 3.01 -14.61
N ILE A 53 -5.79 4.01 -13.78
CA ILE A 53 -6.97 4.86 -13.99
C ILE A 53 -6.85 5.61 -15.31
N VAL A 54 -5.68 6.21 -15.61
CA VAL A 54 -5.43 6.92 -16.87
C VAL A 54 -5.56 5.95 -18.06
N GLN A 55 -4.99 4.76 -17.98
CA GLN A 55 -5.13 3.73 -19.01
C GLN A 55 -6.61 3.36 -19.25
N ILE A 56 -7.38 3.11 -18.19
CA ILE A 56 -8.81 2.78 -18.29
C ILE A 56 -9.59 3.94 -18.94
N ILE A 57 -9.29 5.18 -18.55
CA ILE A 57 -9.89 6.37 -19.14
C ILE A 57 -9.58 6.43 -20.65
N PHE A 58 -8.31 6.32 -21.05
CA PHE A 58 -7.92 6.34 -22.47
C PHE A 58 -8.61 5.23 -23.27
N TYR A 59 -8.67 4.02 -22.73
CA TYR A 59 -9.35 2.90 -23.39
C TYR A 59 -10.83 3.20 -23.65
N PHE A 60 -11.57 3.66 -22.64
CA PHE A 60 -12.99 3.94 -22.80
C PHE A 60 -13.25 5.20 -23.61
N SER A 61 -12.40 6.22 -23.52
CA SER A 61 -12.50 7.40 -24.36
C SER A 61 -12.33 7.03 -25.84
N ASN A 62 -11.33 6.21 -26.19
CA ASN A 62 -11.20 5.72 -27.56
C ASN A 62 -12.37 4.83 -27.99
N LYS A 63 -12.97 4.06 -27.08
CA LYS A 63 -14.12 3.21 -27.40
C LYS A 63 -15.40 4.00 -27.70
N TYR A 64 -15.65 5.11 -26.99
CA TYR A 64 -16.93 5.82 -27.06
C TYR A 64 -16.85 7.21 -27.71
N LEU A 65 -15.68 7.83 -27.74
CA LEU A 65 -15.46 9.21 -28.20
C LEU A 65 -14.55 9.32 -29.42
N SER A 66 -14.14 8.20 -30.03
CA SER A 66 -13.22 8.16 -31.19
C SER A 66 -13.67 9.02 -32.36
N ALA A 67 -14.96 9.28 -32.52
CA ALA A 67 -15.49 10.16 -33.56
C ALA A 67 -15.12 11.65 -33.36
N HIS A 68 -14.74 12.05 -32.14
CA HIS A 68 -14.51 13.45 -31.79
C HIS A 68 -13.07 13.71 -31.31
N VAL A 69 -12.49 12.78 -30.57
CA VAL A 69 -11.16 12.93 -29.95
C VAL A 69 -10.45 11.58 -29.96
N GLU A 70 -9.22 11.58 -30.50
CA GLU A 70 -8.32 10.43 -30.43
C GLU A 70 -7.43 10.54 -29.18
N PHE A 71 -7.44 9.51 -28.35
CA PHE A 71 -6.55 9.36 -27.20
C PHE A 71 -5.45 8.36 -27.52
N PRO A 72 -4.31 8.37 -26.80
CA PRO A 72 -3.28 7.35 -26.99
C PRO A 72 -3.85 5.94 -26.92
N GLU A 73 -3.49 5.09 -27.89
CA GLU A 73 -3.84 3.68 -27.84
C GLU A 73 -3.24 3.04 -26.59
N VAL A 74 -4.00 2.16 -25.96
CA VAL A 74 -3.60 1.50 -24.72
C VAL A 74 -4.12 0.06 -24.70
N PRO A 75 -3.46 -0.86 -23.99
CA PRO A 75 -3.96 -2.21 -23.81
C PRO A 75 -5.35 -2.22 -23.18
N LYS A 76 -6.20 -3.15 -23.64
CA LYS A 76 -7.52 -3.38 -23.05
C LYS A 76 -7.38 -3.67 -21.54
N PRO A 77 -8.12 -2.96 -20.67
CA PRO A 77 -8.10 -3.23 -19.24
C PRO A 77 -8.59 -4.65 -18.92
N ASN A 78 -7.87 -5.31 -18.03
CA ASN A 78 -8.18 -6.63 -17.54
C ASN A 78 -9.03 -6.58 -16.26
N LEU A 79 -9.73 -7.68 -15.95
CA LEU A 79 -10.58 -7.76 -14.76
C LEU A 79 -9.80 -7.48 -13.46
N TRP A 80 -8.56 -7.94 -13.37
CA TRP A 80 -7.73 -7.76 -12.17
C TRP A 80 -7.43 -6.30 -11.87
N GLU A 81 -7.34 -5.44 -12.88
CA GLU A 81 -7.07 -4.00 -12.71
C GLU A 81 -8.20 -3.34 -11.94
N TYR A 82 -9.45 -3.63 -12.31
CA TYR A 82 -10.63 -3.13 -11.61
C TYR A 82 -10.73 -3.64 -10.17
N ILE A 83 -10.49 -4.94 -9.96
CA ILE A 83 -10.51 -5.54 -8.62
C ILE A 83 -9.40 -4.92 -7.76
N TRP A 84 -8.21 -4.73 -8.32
CA TRP A 84 -7.08 -4.16 -7.62
C TRP A 84 -7.31 -2.69 -7.23
N LEU A 85 -7.99 -1.89 -8.06
CA LEU A 85 -8.35 -0.51 -7.69
C LEU A 85 -9.21 -0.42 -6.42
N LEU A 86 -9.90 -1.50 -6.02
CA LEU A 86 -10.60 -1.55 -4.72
C LEU A 86 -9.63 -1.45 -3.52
N SER A 87 -8.33 -1.73 -3.70
CA SER A 87 -7.31 -1.54 -2.66
C SER A 87 -7.07 -0.08 -2.28
N LEU A 88 -7.61 0.88 -3.05
CA LEU A 88 -7.63 2.29 -2.68
C LEU A 88 -8.47 2.57 -1.42
N ILE A 89 -9.50 1.75 -1.16
CA ILE A 89 -10.35 1.86 0.03
C ILE A 89 -9.54 1.63 1.32
N PRO A 90 -8.83 0.49 1.49
CA PRO A 90 -7.96 0.30 2.64
C PRO A 90 -6.82 1.31 2.67
N ALA A 91 -6.27 1.76 1.53
CA ALA A 91 -5.24 2.78 1.49
C ALA A 91 -5.69 4.13 2.09
N ALA A 92 -6.91 4.57 1.76
CA ALA A 92 -7.51 5.77 2.36
C ALA A 92 -7.68 5.63 3.89
N ALA A 93 -8.18 4.48 4.36
CA ALA A 93 -8.27 4.18 5.78
C ALA A 93 -6.88 4.18 6.46
N GLY A 94 -5.87 3.63 5.78
CA GLY A 94 -4.47 3.64 6.20
C GLY A 94 -3.97 5.06 6.42
N TYR A 95 -4.20 5.96 5.47
CA TYR A 95 -3.82 7.37 5.58
C TYR A 95 -4.51 8.06 6.76
N MET A 96 -5.83 7.88 6.89
CA MET A 96 -6.62 8.43 8.00
C MET A 96 -6.17 7.89 9.38
N SER A 97 -5.62 6.66 9.42
CA SER A 97 -5.11 6.07 10.65
C SER A 97 -3.90 6.81 11.22
N LEU A 98 -3.06 7.41 10.36
CA LEU A 98 -1.79 8.02 10.76
C LEU A 98 -1.95 9.30 11.59
N ASN A 99 -3.01 10.07 11.31
CA ASN A 99 -3.26 11.38 11.95
C ASN A 99 -3.55 11.27 13.44
N ARG A 100 -4.36 10.28 13.84
CA ARG A 100 -4.76 10.07 15.24
C ARG A 100 -4.32 8.72 15.81
N SER A 101 -3.34 8.07 15.17
CA SER A 101 -2.85 6.75 15.54
C SER A 101 -3.97 5.70 15.75
N ARG A 102 -4.97 5.70 14.85
CA ARG A 102 -6.18 4.87 14.99
C ARG A 102 -5.87 3.42 14.62
N THR A 103 -5.69 2.56 15.62
CA THR A 103 -5.30 1.16 15.43
C THR A 103 -6.32 0.36 14.60
N SER A 104 -7.63 0.62 14.73
CA SER A 104 -8.67 -0.08 13.95
C SER A 104 -8.53 0.17 12.45
N LEU A 105 -8.36 1.43 12.05
CA LEU A 105 -8.17 1.81 10.65
C LEU A 105 -6.85 1.26 10.10
N LEU A 106 -5.78 1.25 10.89
CA LEU A 106 -4.51 0.66 10.46
C LEU A 106 -4.60 -0.86 10.30
N LYS A 107 -5.39 -1.56 11.13
CA LYS A 107 -5.70 -2.98 10.93
C LYS A 107 -6.49 -3.23 9.65
N PHE A 108 -7.48 -2.37 9.38
CA PHE A 108 -8.25 -2.45 8.14
C PHE A 108 -7.35 -2.20 6.91
N TYR A 109 -6.45 -1.23 6.96
CA TYR A 109 -5.41 -1.04 5.94
C TYR A 109 -4.56 -2.31 5.78
N TYR A 110 -4.01 -2.85 6.87
CA TYR A 110 -3.15 -4.04 6.83
C TYR A 110 -3.85 -5.24 6.17
N ILE A 111 -5.06 -5.59 6.63
CA ILE A 111 -5.82 -6.74 6.09
C ILE A 111 -6.27 -6.45 4.65
N GLY A 112 -6.78 -5.24 4.39
CA GLY A 112 -7.25 -4.85 3.07
C GLY A 112 -6.13 -4.80 2.03
N THR A 113 -4.93 -4.36 2.40
CA THR A 113 -3.76 -4.41 1.50
C THR A 113 -3.31 -5.84 1.22
N VAL A 114 -3.40 -6.76 2.17
CA VAL A 114 -3.13 -8.19 1.91
C VAL A 114 -4.15 -8.77 0.93
N VAL A 115 -5.46 -8.57 1.20
CA VAL A 115 -6.52 -9.21 0.42
C VAL A 115 -6.74 -8.54 -0.93
N LEU A 116 -6.89 -7.22 -0.97
CA LEU A 116 -7.21 -6.47 -2.18
C LEU A 116 -5.97 -5.89 -2.89
N GLY A 117 -4.88 -5.66 -2.16
CA GLY A 117 -3.62 -5.16 -2.74
C GLY A 117 -2.76 -6.27 -3.31
N LEU A 118 -2.39 -7.28 -2.50
CA LEU A 118 -1.57 -8.40 -2.95
C LEU A 118 -2.38 -9.50 -3.63
N GLY A 119 -3.58 -9.83 -3.15
CA GLY A 119 -4.39 -10.93 -3.67
C GLY A 119 -4.58 -10.90 -5.20
N PRO A 120 -5.20 -9.85 -5.78
CA PRO A 120 -5.40 -9.75 -7.22
C PRO A 120 -4.09 -9.80 -8.02
N ILE A 121 -3.04 -9.17 -7.50
CA ILE A 121 -1.74 -9.05 -8.16
C ILE A 121 -1.05 -10.41 -8.24
N LEU A 122 -0.95 -11.13 -7.11
CA LEU A 122 -0.34 -12.45 -7.06
C LEU A 122 -1.14 -13.46 -7.89
N SER A 123 -2.47 -13.43 -7.81
CA SER A 123 -3.32 -14.28 -8.64
C SER A 123 -3.08 -14.02 -10.14
N THR A 124 -2.99 -12.75 -10.54
CA THR A 124 -2.71 -12.38 -11.95
C THR A 124 -1.33 -12.85 -12.40
N MET A 125 -0.31 -12.71 -11.55
CA MET A 125 1.03 -13.24 -11.85
C MET A 125 1.01 -14.77 -11.99
N LEU A 126 0.23 -15.49 -11.18
CA LEU A 126 0.15 -16.95 -11.31
C LEU A 126 -0.59 -17.38 -12.57
N PHE A 127 -1.73 -16.74 -12.88
CA PHE A 127 -2.52 -17.10 -14.07
C PHE A 127 -1.80 -16.77 -15.37
N ASN A 128 -1.00 -15.71 -15.40
CA ASN A 128 -0.27 -15.30 -16.59
C ASN A 128 1.19 -15.79 -16.60
N ALA A 129 1.56 -16.75 -15.73
CA ALA A 129 2.94 -17.24 -15.62
C ALA A 129 3.37 -18.02 -16.86
N SER A 130 2.47 -18.85 -17.39
CA SER A 130 2.70 -19.60 -18.63
C SER A 130 3.03 -18.67 -19.79
N ASP A 131 2.26 -17.59 -19.94
CA ASP A 131 2.37 -16.68 -21.07
C ASP A 131 3.68 -15.90 -21.05
N LEU A 132 4.16 -15.53 -19.85
CA LEU A 132 5.47 -14.91 -19.69
C LEU A 132 6.60 -15.91 -20.01
N LEU A 133 6.49 -17.16 -19.57
CA LEU A 133 7.49 -18.20 -19.83
C LEU A 133 7.53 -18.58 -21.31
N GLU A 134 6.37 -18.71 -21.96
CA GLU A 134 6.26 -18.93 -23.39
C GLU A 134 6.93 -17.80 -24.16
N TYR A 135 6.58 -16.54 -23.85
CA TYR A 135 7.24 -15.39 -24.46
C TYR A 135 8.76 -15.40 -24.22
N ALA A 136 9.21 -15.79 -23.02
CA ALA A 136 10.64 -15.86 -22.70
C ALA A 136 11.38 -16.86 -23.59
N GLN A 137 10.75 -17.98 -23.94
CA GLN A 137 11.32 -19.06 -24.76
C GLN A 137 11.19 -18.78 -26.27
N THR A 138 10.00 -18.42 -26.73
CA THR A 138 9.67 -18.33 -28.17
C THR A 138 9.90 -16.93 -28.75
N LYS A 139 9.93 -15.90 -27.89
CA LYS A 139 9.87 -14.47 -28.28
C LYS A 139 8.63 -14.10 -29.09
N GLN A 140 7.61 -14.96 -29.09
CA GLN A 140 6.34 -14.72 -29.77
C GLN A 140 5.31 -14.24 -28.75
N THR A 141 4.50 -13.26 -29.15
CA THR A 141 3.42 -12.72 -28.30
C THR A 141 2.17 -12.52 -29.15
N SER A 142 1.02 -12.87 -28.59
CA SER A 142 -0.29 -12.59 -29.20
C SER A 142 -0.71 -11.13 -29.03
N ASN A 143 -0.19 -10.46 -28.00
CA ASN A 143 -0.55 -9.09 -27.64
C ASN A 143 0.69 -8.20 -27.53
N SER A 144 0.83 -7.28 -28.48
CA SER A 144 1.91 -6.29 -28.53
C SER A 144 1.37 -4.87 -28.44
N PHE A 145 2.10 -4.01 -27.76
CA PHE A 145 1.87 -2.57 -27.69
C PHE A 145 3.13 -1.85 -28.18
N HIS A 146 3.03 -1.09 -29.28
CA HIS A 146 4.17 -0.49 -29.98
C HIS A 146 5.34 -1.47 -30.24
N ASN A 147 5.03 -2.68 -30.71
CA ASN A 147 6.00 -3.77 -30.95
C ASN A 147 6.67 -4.35 -29.70
N PHE A 148 6.20 -3.99 -28.50
CA PHE A 148 6.64 -4.58 -27.25
C PHE A 148 5.57 -5.50 -26.67
N PRO A 149 5.96 -6.66 -26.12
CA PRO A 149 5.04 -7.61 -25.50
C PRO A 149 4.34 -6.98 -24.29
N VAL A 150 3.00 -6.90 -24.35
CA VAL A 150 2.19 -6.33 -23.26
C VAL A 150 2.41 -7.08 -21.95
N ILE A 151 2.62 -8.40 -22.02
CA ILE A 151 2.88 -9.25 -20.86
C ILE A 151 4.12 -8.79 -20.07
N VAL A 152 5.18 -8.32 -20.74
CA VAL A 152 6.40 -7.87 -20.06
C VAL A 152 6.15 -6.57 -19.30
N PHE A 153 5.44 -5.61 -19.91
CA PHE A 153 5.05 -4.39 -19.22
C PHE A 153 4.20 -4.68 -17.99
N TRP A 154 3.27 -5.63 -18.10
CA TRP A 154 2.46 -6.04 -16.97
C TRP A 154 3.30 -6.62 -15.85
N TYR A 155 4.21 -7.54 -16.13
CA TYR A 155 5.04 -8.10 -15.07
C TYR A 155 5.94 -7.07 -14.40
N MET A 156 6.52 -6.13 -15.16
CA MET A 156 7.27 -5.01 -14.55
C MET A 156 6.40 -4.20 -13.59
N TYR A 157 5.19 -3.86 -14.01
CA TYR A 157 4.21 -3.16 -13.16
C TYR A 157 3.85 -3.96 -11.90
N LEU A 158 3.49 -5.25 -12.08
CA LEU A 158 3.07 -6.14 -11.00
C LEU A 158 4.20 -6.32 -9.96
N PHE A 159 5.46 -6.49 -10.40
CA PHE A 159 6.60 -6.60 -9.48
C PHE A 159 6.79 -5.35 -8.63
N ILE A 160 6.71 -4.16 -9.22
CA ILE A 160 6.80 -2.89 -8.48
C ILE A 160 5.66 -2.79 -7.46
N VAL A 161 4.45 -3.13 -7.86
CA VAL A 161 3.26 -3.12 -6.98
C VAL A 161 3.42 -4.10 -5.81
N VAL A 162 3.92 -5.32 -6.05
CA VAL A 162 4.20 -6.29 -4.98
C VAL A 162 5.16 -5.71 -3.96
N GLN A 163 6.25 -5.06 -4.40
CA GLN A 163 7.22 -4.44 -3.49
C GLN A 163 6.57 -3.34 -2.65
N ILE A 164 5.81 -2.43 -3.28
CA ILE A 164 5.11 -1.33 -2.59
C ILE A 164 4.19 -1.88 -1.49
N HIS A 165 3.38 -2.90 -1.81
CA HIS A 165 2.47 -3.53 -0.87
C HIS A 165 3.19 -4.29 0.24
N ALA A 166 4.25 -5.03 -0.10
CA ALA A 166 5.07 -5.76 0.89
C ALA A 166 5.68 -4.80 1.92
N PHE A 167 6.27 -3.68 1.46
CA PHE A 167 6.77 -2.64 2.36
C PHE A 167 5.66 -1.99 3.19
N GLY A 168 4.53 -1.65 2.57
CA GLY A 168 3.38 -1.06 3.28
C GLY A 168 2.86 -1.97 4.41
N ILE A 169 2.73 -3.26 4.14
CA ILE A 169 2.33 -4.30 5.10
C ILE A 169 3.37 -4.43 6.23
N TYR A 170 4.66 -4.48 5.87
CA TYR A 170 5.76 -4.59 6.83
C TYR A 170 5.75 -3.41 7.83
N PHE A 171 5.71 -2.17 7.32
CA PHE A 171 5.69 -0.98 8.17
C PHE A 171 4.39 -0.86 8.97
N ALA A 172 3.23 -1.20 8.38
CA ALA A 172 1.97 -1.23 9.12
C ALA A 172 2.02 -2.24 10.28
N ARG A 173 2.64 -3.41 10.09
CA ARG A 173 2.81 -4.41 11.16
C ARG A 173 3.67 -3.88 12.31
N ILE A 174 4.76 -3.18 12.01
CA ILE A 174 5.60 -2.53 13.02
C ILE A 174 4.78 -1.49 13.79
N LEU A 175 4.06 -0.63 13.08
CA LEU A 175 3.28 0.45 13.66
C LEU A 175 2.14 -0.07 14.55
N LEU A 176 1.46 -1.15 14.13
CA LEU A 176 0.47 -1.86 14.94
C LEU A 176 1.07 -2.41 16.24
N LYS A 177 2.27 -3.00 16.18
CA LYS A 177 2.98 -3.47 17.39
C LYS A 177 3.29 -2.30 18.34
N VAL A 178 3.75 -1.17 17.82
CA VAL A 178 4.06 0.01 18.65
C VAL A 178 2.80 0.59 19.31
N TRP A 179 1.72 0.80 18.55
CA TRP A 179 0.48 1.36 19.09
C TRP A 179 -0.23 0.43 20.07
N SER A 180 -0.16 -0.89 19.86
CA SER A 180 -0.75 -1.86 20.80
C SER A 180 -0.05 -1.83 22.17
N LYS A 181 1.28 -1.65 22.20
CA LYS A 181 2.05 -1.51 23.44
C LYS A 181 1.69 -0.21 24.18
N ASP A 182 1.48 0.88 23.46
CA ASP A 182 1.05 2.16 24.05
C ASP A 182 -0.36 2.05 24.66
N ASN A 183 -1.32 1.46 23.92
CA ASN A 183 -2.68 1.26 24.43
C ASN A 183 -2.74 0.37 25.68
N LYS A 184 -1.87 -0.65 25.80
CA LYS A 184 -1.79 -1.50 27.00
C LYS A 184 -1.19 -0.76 28.21
N LYS A 185 -0.33 0.23 28.00
CA LYS A 185 0.24 1.06 29.09
C LYS A 185 -0.74 2.14 29.59
N ARG A 186 -1.70 2.54 28.75
CA ARG A 186 -2.70 3.58 29.08
C ARG A 186 -3.96 3.02 29.76
N LYS A 187 -4.20 1.72 29.64
CA LYS A 187 -5.25 0.99 30.39
C LYS A 187 -4.67 0.51 31.71
#